data_AF-A0A1F0GQH4-F1
#
_entry.id   AF-A0A1F0GQH4-F1
#
_cell.length_a   1.000
_cell.length_b   1.000
_cell.length_c   1.000
_cell.angle_alpha   90.00
_cell.angle_beta   90.00
_cell.angle_gamma   90.00
#
_symmetry.space_group_name_H-M   'P 1'
#
loop_
_entity.id
_entity.type
_entity.pdbx_description
1 polymer ?
#
loop_
_entity_poly.entity_id
_entity_poly.type
_entity_poly.pdbx_seq_one_letter_code
_entity_poly.pdbx_strand_id
1 'polypeptide(L)'
;MGVKIKYIVDELNFELVHASTDYKDIEIESSDINRPGLQLNGYYSKFVKDRIQLIGTQEWHYINSMEDKKRYETLEKLFKYDIPAVIVSRNAEIFPQAIELAKKYNVTILRSPDSTSKVFSKIISLVEDELAPTMRMHGVLLDISGIGVLITGRSGIGKSETALDLISNGARLISDDSVIIKNLDKRLIGKSPEITKYFMEIRGVGIIDIQKMFGVGFVMEEKEIEVVVNLEDWDESKEYERLGLDNNYQSILGIDVVRFDIPVKPGRHTALIIEVATKNYKQKELGYNPAEALNNRLMNNRR
;
A
#
# COMPACT_ATOMS: atom_id res chain seq x y z
N MET A 1 8.43 -2.09 14.51
CA MET A 1 8.47 -3.51 14.09
C MET A 1 9.15 -3.50 12.74
N GLY A 2 10.29 -4.16 12.58
CA GLY A 2 11.01 -4.18 11.31
C GLY A 2 10.63 -5.38 10.44
N VAL A 3 11.11 -5.38 9.20
CA VAL A 3 10.90 -6.48 8.25
C VAL A 3 12.08 -7.44 8.33
N LYS A 4 11.83 -8.72 8.59
CA LYS A 4 12.89 -9.72 8.71
C LYS A 4 13.60 -9.94 7.38
N ILE A 5 14.93 -10.01 7.38
CA ILE A 5 15.72 -10.28 6.14
C ILE A 5 15.29 -11.60 5.51
N LYS A 6 15.05 -12.63 6.32
CA LYS A 6 14.54 -13.91 5.81
C LYS A 6 13.28 -13.75 4.96
N TYR A 7 12.34 -12.92 5.41
CA TYR A 7 11.11 -12.65 4.67
C TYR A 7 11.42 -11.95 3.34
N ILE A 8 12.28 -10.93 3.35
CA ILE A 8 12.72 -10.23 2.13
C ILE A 8 13.34 -11.19 1.11
N VAL A 9 14.18 -12.12 1.56
CA VAL A 9 14.84 -13.09 0.67
C VAL A 9 13.85 -14.07 0.07
N ASP A 10 12.94 -14.59 0.88
CA ASP A 10 11.93 -15.56 0.45
C ASP A 10 10.97 -14.92 -0.58
N GLU A 11 10.45 -13.71 -0.29
CA GLU A 11 9.53 -13.00 -1.18
C GLU A 11 10.19 -12.54 -2.49
N LEU A 12 11.42 -12.02 -2.41
CA LEU A 12 12.13 -11.50 -3.58
C LEU A 12 12.91 -12.57 -4.35
N ASN A 13 12.88 -13.82 -3.88
CA ASN A 13 13.60 -14.96 -4.45
C ASN A 13 15.10 -14.68 -4.64
N PHE A 14 15.74 -14.09 -3.63
CA PHE A 14 17.19 -13.90 -3.65
C PHE A 14 17.91 -15.22 -3.35
N GLU A 15 19.03 -15.44 -4.04
CA GLU A 15 19.89 -16.58 -3.76
C GLU A 15 20.69 -16.32 -2.49
N LEU A 16 20.58 -17.25 -1.53
CA LEU A 16 21.33 -17.21 -0.28
C LEU A 16 22.70 -17.87 -0.47
N VAL A 17 23.75 -17.06 -0.64
CA VAL A 17 25.13 -17.53 -0.84
C VAL A 17 25.80 -17.89 0.49
N HIS A 18 25.57 -17.06 1.51
CA HIS A 18 25.98 -17.32 2.88
C HIS A 18 24.97 -16.69 3.83
N ALA A 19 24.58 -17.43 4.87
CA ALA A 19 23.69 -16.94 5.92
C ALA A 19 24.49 -16.71 7.19
N SER A 20 24.33 -15.52 7.79
CA SER A 20 24.76 -15.30 9.17
C SER A 20 23.94 -16.16 10.13
N THR A 21 24.47 -16.40 11.33
CA THR A 21 23.81 -17.23 12.36
C THR A 21 22.47 -16.68 12.82
N ASP A 22 22.31 -15.36 12.75
CA ASP A 22 21.17 -14.54 13.15
C ASP A 22 20.31 -14.07 11.96
N TYR A 23 20.64 -14.49 10.74
CA TYR A 23 19.96 -14.12 9.48
C TYR A 23 18.43 -14.11 9.54
N LYS A 24 17.84 -15.03 10.31
CA LYS A 24 16.38 -15.18 10.44
C LYS A 24 15.72 -14.13 11.33
N ASP A 25 16.52 -13.47 12.16
CA ASP A 25 16.07 -12.58 13.23
C ASP A 25 16.51 -11.13 13.00
N ILE A 26 17.40 -10.87 12.03
CA ILE A 26 17.75 -9.50 11.63
C ILE A 26 16.51 -8.82 11.02
N GLU A 27 16.16 -7.66 11.57
CA GLU A 27 15.05 -6.82 11.13
C GLU A 27 15.55 -5.54 10.45
N ILE A 28 14.86 -5.14 9.38
CA ILE A 28 15.08 -3.90 8.64
C ILE A 28 13.98 -2.91 9.01
N GLU A 29 14.35 -1.78 9.58
CA GLU A 29 13.40 -0.75 10.05
C GLU A 29 13.12 0.34 9.02
N SER A 30 13.85 0.36 7.90
CA SER A 30 13.64 1.36 6.84
C SER A 30 13.89 0.75 5.46
N SER A 31 13.19 1.24 4.43
CA SER A 31 13.37 0.84 3.03
C SER A 31 14.69 1.32 2.42
N ASP A 32 15.43 2.21 3.10
CA ASP A 32 16.69 2.74 2.58
C ASP A 32 17.77 1.67 2.43
N ILE A 33 18.40 1.64 1.26
CA ILE A 33 19.50 0.74 0.92
C ILE A 33 20.77 1.58 0.71
N ASN A 34 21.91 1.06 1.14
CA ASN A 34 23.19 1.71 0.90
C ASN A 34 23.95 1.06 -0.26
N ARG A 35 24.57 1.87 -1.12
CA ARG A 35 25.56 1.41 -2.10
C ARG A 35 26.95 1.83 -1.61
N PRO A 36 27.81 0.88 -1.18
CA PRO A 36 29.00 1.21 -0.40
C PRO A 36 30.18 1.76 -1.22
N GLY A 37 29.95 2.52 -2.29
CA GLY A 37 31.02 3.03 -3.18
C GLY A 37 32.07 3.88 -2.45
N LEU A 38 31.64 4.74 -1.52
CA LEU A 38 32.55 5.54 -0.68
C LEU A 38 33.28 4.69 0.37
N GLN A 39 32.58 3.71 0.96
CA GLN A 39 33.16 2.80 1.95
C GLN A 39 34.22 1.89 1.33
N LEU A 40 34.02 1.45 0.09
CA LEU A 40 35.01 0.71 -0.69
C LEU A 40 36.27 1.54 -0.98
N ASN A 41 36.17 2.87 -1.00
CA ASN A 41 37.31 3.80 -1.09
C ASN A 41 37.88 4.22 0.28
N GLY A 42 37.33 3.72 1.39
CA GLY A 42 37.85 3.98 2.74
C GLY A 42 37.17 5.12 3.50
N TYR A 43 36.10 5.73 2.97
CA TYR A 43 35.36 6.78 3.68
C TYR A 43 34.19 6.19 4.48
N TYR A 44 34.37 6.11 5.80
CA TYR A 44 33.39 5.54 6.74
C TYR A 44 32.74 6.59 7.66
N SER A 45 33.04 7.87 7.48
CA SER A 45 32.37 8.93 8.24
C SER A 45 30.88 8.94 7.89
N LYS A 46 30.03 8.81 8.92
CA LYS A 46 28.57 8.64 8.80
C LYS A 46 28.15 7.42 7.96
N PHE A 47 28.89 6.32 8.06
CA PHE A 47 28.50 5.07 7.41
C PHE A 47 27.16 4.55 7.96
N VAL A 48 26.20 4.33 7.06
CA VAL A 48 24.85 3.81 7.33
C VAL A 48 24.87 2.28 7.38
N LYS A 49 25.54 1.73 8.39
CA LYS A 49 25.74 0.28 8.56
C LYS A 49 24.45 -0.51 8.74
N ASP A 50 23.41 0.11 9.32
CA ASP A 50 22.14 -0.56 9.66
C ASP A 50 21.25 -0.81 8.42
N ARG A 51 21.70 -0.39 7.22
CA ARG A 51 21.02 -0.59 5.94
C ARG A 51 21.55 -1.83 5.22
N ILE A 52 20.73 -2.43 4.38
CA ILE A 52 21.18 -3.44 3.42
C ILE A 52 22.24 -2.81 2.50
N GLN A 53 23.34 -3.52 2.25
CA GLN A 53 24.42 -3.07 1.39
C GLN A 53 24.27 -3.67 0.00
N LEU A 54 24.12 -2.86 -1.05
CA LEU A 54 23.94 -3.31 -2.43
C LEU A 54 25.20 -3.09 -3.27
N ILE A 55 25.79 -4.20 -3.74
CA ILE A 55 26.89 -4.21 -4.70
C ILE A 55 26.28 -4.23 -6.11
N GLY A 56 26.30 -3.06 -6.74
CA GLY A 56 25.94 -2.86 -8.13
C GLY A 56 27.10 -3.12 -9.09
N THR A 57 26.87 -2.81 -10.36
CA THR A 57 27.89 -2.94 -11.41
C THR A 57 29.16 -2.13 -11.11
N GLN A 58 29.02 -0.88 -10.65
CA GLN A 58 30.17 -0.02 -10.39
C GLN A 58 30.99 -0.49 -9.18
N GLU A 59 30.31 -0.84 -8.09
CA GLU A 59 30.96 -1.37 -6.89
C GLU A 59 31.68 -2.69 -7.22
N TRP A 60 31.04 -3.58 -7.97
CA TRP A 60 31.64 -4.84 -8.38
C TRP A 60 32.89 -4.65 -9.24
N HIS A 61 32.84 -3.83 -10.29
CA HIS A 61 34.01 -3.57 -11.14
C HIS A 61 35.17 -2.91 -10.37
N TYR A 62 34.83 -2.01 -9.45
CA TYR A 62 35.83 -1.39 -8.59
C TYR A 62 36.54 -2.43 -7.71
N ILE A 63 35.80 -3.32 -7.05
CA ILE A 63 36.35 -4.44 -6.25
C ILE A 63 37.15 -5.41 -7.13
N ASN A 64 36.66 -5.72 -8.34
CA ASN A 64 37.31 -6.63 -9.27
C ASN A 64 38.68 -6.10 -9.74
N SER A 65 38.80 -4.77 -9.90
CA SER A 65 40.04 -4.13 -10.34
C SER A 65 41.19 -4.18 -9.32
N MET A 66 40.90 -4.52 -8.06
CA MET A 66 41.89 -4.61 -6.99
C MET A 66 42.67 -5.93 -7.05
N GLU A 67 43.96 -5.88 -6.69
CA GLU A 67 44.72 -7.09 -6.35
C GLU A 67 44.12 -7.80 -5.13
N ASP A 68 44.31 -9.11 -5.03
CA ASP A 68 43.68 -9.96 -3.99
C ASP A 68 43.89 -9.45 -2.56
N LYS A 69 45.11 -9.03 -2.23
CA LYS A 69 45.41 -8.47 -0.89
C LYS A 69 44.61 -7.19 -0.63
N LYS A 70 44.58 -6.29 -1.60
CA LYS A 70 43.84 -5.02 -1.47
C LYS A 70 42.34 -5.25 -1.43
N ARG A 71 41.84 -6.19 -2.23
CA ARG A 71 40.43 -6.62 -2.24
C ARG A 71 40.02 -7.13 -0.87
N TYR A 72 40.84 -8.00 -0.27
CA TYR A 72 40.61 -8.51 1.08
C TYR A 72 40.55 -7.38 2.11
N GLU A 73 41.56 -6.51 2.15
CA GLU A 73 41.60 -5.38 3.10
C GLU A 73 40.39 -4.43 2.94
N THR A 74 39.96 -4.16 1.70
CA THR A 74 38.81 -3.31 1.41
C THR A 74 37.50 -3.94 1.88
N LEU A 75 37.25 -5.21 1.51
CA LEU A 75 36.06 -5.93 1.93
C LEU A 75 36.06 -6.15 3.45
N GLU A 76 37.20 -6.45 4.06
CA GLU A 76 37.32 -6.66 5.50
C GLU A 76 36.87 -5.42 6.27
N LYS A 77 37.23 -4.22 5.81
CA LYS A 77 36.76 -2.98 6.43
C LYS A 77 35.25 -2.82 6.40
N LEU A 78 34.58 -3.25 5.34
CA LEU A 78 33.13 -3.20 5.23
C LEU A 78 32.46 -4.25 6.13
N PHE A 79 32.94 -5.50 6.06
CA PHE A 79 32.37 -6.64 6.79
C PHE A 79 32.64 -6.61 8.29
N LYS A 80 33.65 -5.86 8.75
CA LYS A 80 33.89 -5.59 10.18
C LYS A 80 32.75 -4.83 10.85
N TYR A 81 31.93 -4.12 10.08
CA TYR A 81 30.72 -3.51 10.60
C TYR A 81 29.60 -4.54 10.67
N ASP A 82 28.80 -4.44 11.72
CA ASP A 82 27.58 -5.21 11.91
C ASP A 82 26.52 -4.74 10.90
N ILE A 83 26.66 -5.19 9.65
CA ILE A 83 25.77 -4.89 8.53
C ILE A 83 24.75 -6.01 8.35
N PRO A 84 23.48 -5.69 8.05
CA PRO A 84 22.41 -6.69 7.99
C PRO A 84 22.63 -7.74 6.89
N ALA A 85 22.96 -7.29 5.69
CA ALA A 85 23.25 -8.16 4.55
C ALA A 85 23.99 -7.40 3.45
N VAL A 86 24.72 -8.14 2.62
CA VAL A 86 25.29 -7.69 1.35
C VAL A 86 24.56 -8.39 0.20
N ILE A 87 23.99 -7.62 -0.72
CA ILE A 87 23.32 -8.12 -1.92
C ILE A 87 24.17 -7.80 -3.14
N VAL A 88 24.43 -8.80 -3.98
CA VAL A 88 25.12 -8.64 -5.26
C VAL A 88 24.12 -8.79 -6.41
N SER A 89 24.00 -7.74 -7.22
CA SER A 89 23.07 -7.71 -8.37
C SER A 89 23.66 -8.35 -9.63
N ARG A 90 22.80 -8.57 -10.64
CA ARG A 90 23.14 -9.07 -11.99
C ARG A 90 23.85 -10.43 -12.03
N ASN A 91 23.62 -11.28 -11.04
CA ASN A 91 24.37 -12.53 -10.86
C ASN A 91 25.89 -12.35 -10.94
N ALA A 92 26.40 -11.19 -10.54
CA ALA A 92 27.83 -10.96 -10.55
C ALA A 92 28.54 -11.94 -9.60
N GLU A 93 29.78 -12.28 -9.94
CA GLU A 93 30.56 -13.24 -9.18
C GLU A 93 30.78 -12.76 -7.74
N ILE A 94 30.60 -13.67 -6.78
CA ILE A 94 30.94 -13.42 -5.39
C ILE A 94 32.40 -13.79 -5.18
N PHE A 95 33.23 -12.79 -4.88
CA PHE A 95 34.66 -13.01 -4.68
C PHE A 95 34.94 -13.98 -3.51
N PRO A 96 35.93 -14.89 -3.63
CA PRO A 96 36.30 -15.81 -2.54
C PRO A 96 36.60 -15.10 -1.22
N GLN A 97 37.25 -13.92 -1.28
CA GLN A 97 37.54 -13.09 -0.12
C GLN A 97 36.26 -12.65 0.59
N ALA A 98 35.18 -12.34 -0.14
CA ALA A 98 33.90 -11.96 0.46
C ALA A 98 33.27 -13.14 1.22
N ILE A 99 33.36 -14.37 0.68
CA ILE A 99 32.85 -15.58 1.34
C ILE A 99 33.63 -15.87 2.62
N GLU A 100 34.95 -15.74 2.59
CA GLU A 100 35.80 -15.92 3.78
C GLU A 100 35.44 -14.89 4.86
N LEU A 101 35.34 -13.61 4.48
CA LEU A 101 35.02 -12.52 5.39
C LEU A 101 33.58 -12.62 5.93
N ALA A 102 32.63 -13.07 5.12
CA ALA A 102 31.25 -13.33 5.55
C ALA A 102 31.20 -14.34 6.70
N LYS A 103 31.95 -15.44 6.57
CA LYS A 103 32.08 -16.44 7.64
C LYS A 103 32.79 -15.89 8.87
N LYS A 104 33.84 -15.09 8.67
CA LYS A 104 34.64 -14.50 9.75
C LYS A 104 33.86 -13.47 10.58
N TYR A 105 33.04 -12.65 9.92
CA TYR A 105 32.30 -11.55 10.55
C TYR A 105 30.81 -11.79 10.69
N ASN A 106 30.32 -12.98 10.35
CA ASN A 106 28.92 -13.36 10.45
C ASN A 106 27.98 -12.43 9.64
N VAL A 107 28.26 -12.24 8.35
CA VAL A 107 27.50 -11.34 7.47
C VAL A 107 26.78 -12.11 6.39
N THR A 108 25.46 -11.94 6.27
CA THR A 108 24.67 -12.57 5.18
C THR A 108 25.08 -12.03 3.80
N ILE A 109 25.32 -12.94 2.84
CA ILE A 109 25.53 -12.61 1.41
C ILE A 109 24.37 -13.19 0.59
N LEU A 110 23.76 -12.31 -0.20
CA LEU A 110 22.68 -12.61 -1.13
C LEU A 110 23.10 -12.28 -2.56
N ARG A 111 22.54 -13.00 -3.52
CA ARG A 111 22.72 -12.73 -4.95
C ARG A 111 21.37 -12.66 -5.66
N SER A 112 21.28 -11.77 -6.65
CA SER A 112 20.08 -11.61 -7.48
C SER A 112 20.44 -11.52 -8.96
N PRO A 113 19.68 -12.16 -9.86
CA PRO A 113 19.85 -12.00 -11.32
C PRO A 113 19.44 -10.61 -11.80
N ASP A 114 18.67 -9.87 -11.01
CA ASP A 114 18.11 -8.59 -11.40
C ASP A 114 19.17 -7.49 -11.49
N SER A 115 18.88 -6.47 -12.30
CA SER A 115 19.71 -5.26 -12.35
C SER A 115 19.70 -4.54 -11.00
N THR A 116 20.75 -3.75 -10.73
CA THR A 116 20.88 -2.97 -9.49
C THR A 116 19.63 -2.13 -9.18
N SER A 117 19.07 -1.45 -10.19
CA SER A 117 17.84 -0.66 -10.03
C SER A 117 16.62 -1.52 -9.71
N LYS A 118 16.49 -2.72 -10.31
CA LYS A 118 15.38 -3.64 -10.03
C LYS A 118 15.47 -4.20 -8.61
N VAL A 119 16.66 -4.61 -8.16
CA VAL A 119 16.89 -5.06 -6.78
C VAL A 119 16.50 -3.96 -5.80
N PHE A 120 16.96 -2.73 -6.08
CA PHE A 120 16.65 -1.55 -5.26
C PHE A 120 15.14 -1.30 -5.17
N SER A 121 14.44 -1.21 -6.31
CA SER A 121 12.98 -0.98 -6.34
C SER A 121 12.18 -2.10 -5.65
N LYS A 122 12.57 -3.36 -5.81
CA LYS A 122 11.89 -4.50 -5.19
C LYS A 122 11.97 -4.47 -3.66
N ILE A 123 13.16 -4.21 -3.12
CA ILE A 123 13.37 -4.13 -1.67
C ILE A 123 12.61 -2.94 -1.10
N ILE A 124 12.71 -1.76 -1.74
CA ILE A 124 11.99 -0.57 -1.28
C ILE A 124 10.49 -0.85 -1.24
N SER A 125 9.92 -1.31 -2.35
CA SER A 125 8.48 -1.56 -2.44
C SER A 125 7.99 -2.59 -1.41
N LEU A 126 8.76 -3.66 -1.17
CA LEU A 126 8.38 -4.68 -0.18
C LEU A 126 8.45 -4.12 1.24
N VAL A 127 9.56 -3.45 1.58
CA VAL A 127 9.76 -2.93 2.94
C VAL A 127 8.80 -1.79 3.25
N GLU A 128 8.50 -0.93 2.28
CA GLU A 128 7.50 0.14 2.46
C GLU A 128 6.09 -0.41 2.63
N ASP A 129 5.68 -1.43 1.87
CA ASP A 129 4.36 -2.03 2.07
C ASP A 129 4.23 -2.71 3.44
N GLU A 130 5.26 -3.40 3.90
CA GLU A 130 5.25 -4.08 5.21
C GLU A 130 5.31 -3.10 6.39
N LEU A 131 6.01 -1.98 6.24
CA LEU A 131 6.13 -0.94 7.27
C LEU A 131 5.01 0.11 7.19
N ALA A 132 4.14 0.04 6.19
CA ALA A 132 3.08 1.01 5.95
C ALA A 132 2.16 1.17 7.17
N PRO A 133 1.83 2.42 7.58
CA PRO A 133 0.81 2.65 8.60
C PRO A 133 -0.49 1.94 8.21
N THR A 134 -1.00 1.11 9.12
CA THR A 134 -2.15 0.26 8.88
C THR A 134 -3.18 0.46 9.98
N MET A 135 -4.46 0.52 9.62
CA MET A 135 -5.58 0.49 10.56
C MET A 135 -6.71 -0.41 10.07
N ARG A 136 -7.64 -0.73 10.96
CA ARG A 136 -8.90 -1.40 10.61
C ARG A 136 -10.06 -0.44 10.84
N MET A 137 -11.00 -0.42 9.90
CA MET A 137 -12.23 0.36 10.01
C MET A 137 -13.44 -0.53 9.72
N HIS A 138 -14.52 -0.33 10.47
CA HIS A 138 -15.79 -1.00 10.18
C HIS A 138 -16.51 -0.28 9.05
N GLY A 139 -16.97 -1.03 8.05
CA GLY A 139 -17.59 -0.48 6.85
C GLY A 139 -17.55 -1.46 5.68
N VAL A 140 -18.02 -0.99 4.53
CA VAL A 140 -18.03 -1.76 3.28
C VAL A 140 -17.23 -1.01 2.24
N LEU A 141 -16.22 -1.64 1.66
CA LEU A 141 -15.41 -1.07 0.60
C LEU A 141 -15.83 -1.65 -0.75
N LEU A 142 -16.21 -0.76 -1.66
CA LEU A 142 -16.64 -1.08 -3.01
C LEU A 142 -15.82 -0.31 -4.04
N ASP A 143 -15.67 -0.89 -5.23
CA ASP A 143 -15.32 -0.15 -6.43
C ASP A 143 -16.61 0.17 -7.21
N ILE A 144 -16.93 1.45 -7.32
CA ILE A 144 -18.13 1.94 -8.00
C ILE A 144 -17.69 2.77 -9.20
N SER A 145 -17.89 2.24 -10.40
CA SER A 145 -17.45 2.89 -11.66
C SER A 145 -15.95 3.26 -11.67
N GLY A 146 -15.11 2.42 -11.08
CA GLY A 146 -13.67 2.66 -11.01
C GLY A 146 -13.20 3.54 -9.85
N ILE A 147 -14.10 3.98 -8.96
CA ILE A 147 -13.77 4.79 -7.78
C ILE A 147 -13.91 3.93 -6.53
N GLY A 148 -12.92 3.96 -5.63
CA GLY A 148 -13.03 3.26 -4.35
C GLY A 148 -13.83 4.03 -3.33
N VAL A 149 -14.93 3.44 -2.87
CA VAL A 149 -15.91 4.04 -1.98
C VAL A 149 -16.00 3.22 -0.69
N LEU A 150 -15.61 3.84 0.43
CA LEU A 150 -15.77 3.28 1.77
C LEU A 150 -17.10 3.73 2.37
N ILE A 151 -18.07 2.83 2.44
CA ILE A 151 -19.37 3.04 3.07
C ILE A 151 -19.25 2.76 4.57
N THR A 152 -19.53 3.79 5.37
CA THR A 152 -19.51 3.77 6.84
C THR A 152 -20.89 4.13 7.38
N GLY A 153 -21.08 3.99 8.69
CA GLY A 153 -22.35 4.27 9.36
C GLY A 153 -22.62 3.26 10.48
N ARG A 154 -23.60 3.57 11.33
CA ARG A 154 -23.93 2.72 12.49
C ARG A 154 -24.33 1.29 12.10
N SER A 155 -24.21 0.35 13.03
CA SER A 155 -24.64 -1.04 12.77
C SER A 155 -26.15 -1.09 12.47
N GLY A 156 -26.55 -1.87 11.47
CA GLY A 156 -27.94 -2.05 11.07
C GLY A 156 -28.58 -0.92 10.27
N ILE A 157 -27.81 0.10 9.85
CA ILE A 157 -28.33 1.19 9.00
C ILE A 157 -28.60 0.78 7.54
N GLY A 158 -28.16 -0.41 7.14
CA GLY A 158 -28.33 -0.93 5.77
C GLY A 158 -27.08 -0.85 4.89
N LYS A 159 -25.86 -0.88 5.47
CA LYS A 159 -24.60 -0.80 4.71
C LYS A 159 -24.46 -1.97 3.72
N SER A 160 -24.58 -3.20 4.21
CA SER A 160 -24.39 -4.42 3.41
C SER A 160 -25.52 -4.60 2.40
N GLU A 161 -26.77 -4.26 2.75
CA GLU A 161 -27.90 -4.26 1.82
C GLU A 161 -27.72 -3.23 0.70
N THR A 162 -27.30 -2.01 1.03
CA THR A 162 -26.99 -0.98 0.02
C THR A 162 -25.82 -1.41 -0.88
N ALA A 163 -24.82 -2.08 -0.30
CA ALA A 163 -23.69 -2.61 -1.05
C ALA A 163 -24.11 -3.73 -2.01
N LEU A 164 -24.99 -4.62 -1.59
CA LEU A 164 -25.54 -5.69 -2.45
C LEU A 164 -26.31 -5.12 -3.64
N ASP A 165 -27.10 -4.05 -3.43
CA ASP A 165 -27.78 -3.33 -4.50
C ASP A 165 -26.78 -2.73 -5.50
N LEU A 166 -25.70 -2.10 -5.00
CA LEU A 166 -24.63 -1.55 -5.85
C LEU A 166 -23.92 -2.64 -6.65
N ILE A 167 -23.60 -3.77 -6.02
CA ILE A 167 -22.97 -4.94 -6.66
C ILE A 167 -23.88 -5.48 -7.77
N SER A 168 -25.18 -5.60 -7.50
CA SER A 168 -26.17 -6.03 -8.50
C SER A 168 -26.25 -5.09 -9.71
N ASN A 169 -25.79 -3.83 -9.57
CA ASN A 169 -25.69 -2.84 -10.63
C ASN A 169 -24.26 -2.67 -11.20
N GLY A 170 -23.35 -3.61 -10.92
CA GLY A 170 -22.02 -3.65 -11.53
C GLY A 170 -20.89 -3.10 -10.67
N ALA A 171 -21.14 -2.72 -9.42
CA ALA A 171 -20.06 -2.43 -8.47
C ALA A 171 -19.32 -3.71 -8.09
N ARG A 172 -18.08 -3.56 -7.62
CA ARG A 172 -17.24 -4.70 -7.20
C ARG A 172 -16.98 -4.63 -5.70
N LEU A 173 -17.15 -5.76 -5.00
CA LEU A 173 -16.86 -5.86 -3.57
C LEU A 173 -15.37 -6.01 -3.34
N ILE A 174 -14.81 -5.19 -2.45
CA ILE A 174 -13.48 -5.44 -1.87
C ILE A 174 -13.64 -6.09 -0.51
N SER A 175 -14.46 -5.49 0.36
CA SER A 175 -14.63 -5.95 1.74
C SER A 175 -15.99 -5.54 2.30
N ASP A 176 -16.60 -6.43 3.10
CA ASP A 176 -17.78 -6.15 3.93
C ASP A 176 -17.37 -6.22 5.41
N ASP A 177 -18.11 -5.53 6.27
CA ASP A 177 -17.93 -5.41 7.73
C ASP A 177 -16.60 -4.79 8.22
N SER A 178 -15.44 -5.32 7.85
CA SER A 178 -14.13 -4.88 8.36
C SER A 178 -13.16 -4.64 7.21
N VAL A 179 -12.67 -3.42 7.05
CA VAL A 179 -11.70 -3.02 6.02
C VAL A 179 -10.33 -2.80 6.66
N ILE A 180 -9.30 -3.47 6.13
CA ILE A 180 -7.90 -3.18 6.48
C ILE A 180 -7.42 -2.09 5.53
N ILE A 181 -6.96 -0.97 6.08
CA ILE A 181 -6.52 0.21 5.32
C ILE A 181 -5.04 0.43 5.59
N LYS A 182 -4.24 0.49 4.52
CA LYS A 182 -2.82 0.86 4.53
C LYS A 182 -2.63 2.24 3.90
N ASN A 183 -1.71 3.04 4.44
CA ASN A 183 -1.23 4.26 3.77
C ASN A 183 0.06 3.93 2.99
N LEU A 184 -0.05 3.88 1.67
CA LEU A 184 1.07 3.70 0.75
C LEU A 184 1.26 5.01 -0.02
N ASP A 185 2.31 5.76 0.32
CA ASP A 185 2.64 7.03 -0.35
C ASP A 185 1.47 8.00 -0.50
N LYS A 186 0.74 8.24 0.61
CA LYS A 186 -0.46 9.11 0.66
C LYS A 186 -1.68 8.57 -0.08
N ARG A 187 -1.65 7.31 -0.51
CA ARG A 187 -2.80 6.60 -1.07
C ARG A 187 -3.30 5.60 -0.03
N LEU A 188 -4.60 5.63 0.23
CA LEU A 188 -5.22 4.75 1.20
C LEU A 188 -5.69 3.48 0.50
N ILE A 189 -4.93 2.40 0.60
CA ILE A 189 -5.30 1.12 -0.01
C ILE A 189 -6.10 0.31 1.00
N GLY A 190 -7.34 -0.01 0.65
CA GLY A 190 -8.22 -0.86 1.45
C GLY A 190 -8.32 -2.28 0.90
N LYS A 191 -8.37 -3.27 1.78
CA LYS A 191 -8.57 -4.69 1.47
C LYS A 191 -9.39 -5.42 2.54
N SER A 192 -9.90 -6.60 2.20
CA SER A 192 -10.58 -7.48 3.15
C SER A 192 -9.60 -8.31 3.99
N PRO A 193 -9.90 -8.59 5.27
CA PRO A 193 -9.27 -9.68 5.99
C PRO A 193 -9.46 -11.02 5.24
N GLU A 194 -8.42 -11.84 5.17
CA GLU A 194 -8.46 -13.12 4.43
C GLU A 194 -9.63 -14.03 4.83
N ILE A 195 -10.04 -14.01 6.10
CA ILE A 195 -11.13 -14.86 6.61
C ILE A 195 -12.53 -14.44 6.11
N THR A 196 -12.75 -13.15 5.88
CA THR A 196 -14.04 -12.58 5.43
C THR A 196 -14.03 -12.21 3.95
N LYS A 197 -12.96 -12.55 3.25
CA LYS A 197 -12.75 -12.19 1.85
C LYS A 197 -13.87 -12.72 0.96
N TYR A 198 -14.50 -11.82 0.20
CA TYR A 198 -15.63 -12.08 -0.70
C TYR A 198 -16.95 -12.52 -0.04
N PHE A 199 -16.97 -12.68 1.28
CA PHE A 199 -18.19 -12.97 2.03
C PHE A 199 -18.90 -11.68 2.45
N MET A 200 -20.22 -11.76 2.55
CA MET A 200 -21.08 -10.68 3.03
C MET A 200 -22.19 -11.27 3.91
N GLU A 201 -22.55 -10.61 5.00
CA GLU A 201 -23.70 -11.00 5.82
C GLU A 201 -24.93 -10.18 5.45
N ILE A 202 -26.03 -10.86 5.10
CA ILE A 202 -27.31 -10.21 4.84
C ILE A 202 -28.33 -10.68 5.88
N ARG A 203 -28.92 -9.72 6.60
CA ARG A 203 -29.92 -10.03 7.63
C ARG A 203 -31.14 -10.72 7.03
N GLY A 204 -31.57 -11.82 7.65
CA GLY A 204 -32.69 -12.63 7.17
C GLY A 204 -32.32 -13.63 6.06
N VAL A 205 -31.10 -13.55 5.49
CA VAL A 205 -30.60 -14.51 4.49
C VAL A 205 -29.43 -15.33 5.06
N GLY A 206 -28.48 -14.68 5.73
CA GLY A 206 -27.25 -15.28 6.24
C GLY A 206 -26.01 -14.82 5.49
N ILE A 207 -24.92 -15.58 5.63
CA ILE A 207 -23.65 -15.30 4.94
C ILE A 207 -23.73 -15.78 3.49
N ILE A 208 -23.33 -14.92 2.56
CA ILE A 208 -23.28 -15.21 1.13
C ILE A 208 -21.86 -15.00 0.57
N ASP A 209 -21.52 -15.72 -0.49
CA ASP A 209 -20.26 -15.58 -1.23
C ASP A 209 -20.52 -14.81 -2.53
N ILE A 210 -20.06 -13.55 -2.58
CA ILE A 210 -20.29 -12.66 -3.73
C ILE A 210 -19.56 -13.17 -4.97
N GLN A 211 -18.35 -13.73 -4.82
CA GLN A 211 -17.59 -14.25 -5.95
C GLN A 211 -18.30 -15.44 -6.60
N LYS A 212 -18.88 -16.34 -5.79
CA LYS A 212 -19.60 -17.52 -6.32
C LYS A 212 -20.95 -17.17 -6.92
N MET A 213 -21.64 -16.17 -6.37
CA MET A 213 -22.96 -15.77 -6.84
C MET A 213 -22.92 -14.89 -8.09
N PHE A 214 -22.03 -13.88 -8.13
CA PHE A 214 -21.99 -12.89 -9.20
C PHE A 214 -20.81 -13.10 -10.17
N GLY A 215 -19.80 -13.85 -9.76
CA GLY A 215 -18.60 -14.14 -10.55
C GLY A 215 -17.40 -13.26 -10.20
N VAL A 216 -16.24 -13.65 -10.72
CA VAL A 216 -14.94 -12.99 -10.43
C VAL A 216 -14.89 -11.51 -10.83
N GLY A 217 -15.75 -11.06 -11.74
CA GLY A 217 -15.85 -9.67 -12.17
C GLY A 217 -16.47 -8.73 -11.13
N PHE A 218 -17.10 -9.25 -10.08
CA PHE A 218 -17.80 -8.49 -9.03
C PHE A 218 -17.03 -8.42 -7.71
N VAL A 219 -15.78 -8.87 -7.70
CA VAL A 219 -14.91 -8.81 -6.53
C VAL A 219 -13.52 -8.28 -6.89
N MET A 220 -12.85 -7.67 -5.92
CA MET A 220 -11.48 -7.17 -6.04
C MET A 220 -10.71 -7.43 -4.74
N GLU A 221 -9.41 -7.69 -4.86
CA GLU A 221 -8.51 -7.93 -3.73
C GLU A 221 -8.29 -6.67 -2.88
N GLU A 222 -8.06 -5.56 -3.55
CA GLU A 222 -7.77 -4.27 -2.94
C GLU A 222 -8.25 -3.12 -3.83
N LYS A 223 -8.45 -1.96 -3.22
CA LYS A 223 -8.80 -0.72 -3.92
C LYS A 223 -8.35 0.50 -3.12
N GLU A 224 -7.87 1.52 -3.83
CA GLU A 224 -7.63 2.84 -3.24
C GLU A 224 -8.95 3.50 -2.81
N ILE A 225 -9.03 3.98 -1.58
CA ILE A 225 -10.17 4.68 -1.01
C ILE A 225 -10.06 6.16 -1.40
N GLU A 226 -10.95 6.59 -2.28
CA GLU A 226 -11.01 7.95 -2.80
C GLU A 226 -12.18 8.75 -2.19
N VAL A 227 -13.24 8.03 -1.79
CA VAL A 227 -14.47 8.61 -1.24
C VAL A 227 -14.90 7.83 -0.01
N VAL A 228 -15.30 8.55 1.04
CA VAL A 228 -16.04 8.00 2.18
C VAL A 228 -17.50 8.41 2.05
N VAL A 229 -18.40 7.43 2.16
CA VAL A 229 -19.83 7.70 2.31
C VAL A 229 -20.22 7.31 3.73
N ASN A 230 -20.66 8.26 4.53
CA ASN A 230 -21.24 7.99 5.83
C ASN A 230 -22.76 7.93 5.70
N LEU A 231 -23.33 6.76 5.95
CA LEU A 231 -24.76 6.59 6.09
C LEU A 231 -25.19 7.04 7.49
N GLU A 232 -26.19 7.91 7.55
CA GLU A 232 -26.77 8.39 8.80
C GLU A 232 -28.29 8.27 8.78
N ASP A 233 -28.91 8.25 9.96
CA ASP A 233 -30.37 8.29 10.03
C ASP A 233 -30.87 9.65 9.53
N TRP A 234 -32.03 9.64 8.89
CA TRP A 234 -32.71 10.88 8.55
C TRP A 234 -33.09 11.66 9.83
N ASP A 235 -32.66 12.91 9.89
CA ASP A 235 -32.96 13.85 10.96
C ASP A 235 -33.65 15.09 10.37
N GLU A 236 -34.90 15.35 10.76
CA GLU A 236 -35.67 16.51 10.29
C GLU A 236 -35.08 17.84 10.78
N SER A 237 -34.30 17.82 11.86
CA SER A 237 -33.65 19.00 12.42
C SER A 237 -32.32 19.36 11.75
N LYS A 238 -31.76 18.44 10.95
CA LYS A 238 -30.48 18.64 10.27
C LYS A 238 -30.69 19.25 8.89
N GLU A 239 -30.02 20.35 8.60
CA GLU A 239 -29.93 20.85 7.23
C GLU A 239 -28.92 20.02 6.44
N TYR A 240 -29.42 19.33 5.42
CA TYR A 240 -28.59 18.60 4.46
C TYR A 240 -28.08 19.54 3.38
N GLU A 241 -26.81 19.36 2.99
CA GLU A 241 -26.16 20.09 1.91
C GLU A 241 -26.96 19.99 0.60
N ARG A 242 -27.29 21.13 0.00
CA ARG A 242 -28.20 21.21 -1.18
C ARG A 242 -27.49 21.61 -2.46
N LEU A 243 -26.42 22.38 -2.34
CA LEU A 243 -25.73 22.96 -3.50
C LEU A 243 -24.47 22.15 -3.82
N GLY A 244 -23.81 21.60 -2.81
CA GLY A 244 -22.59 20.80 -3.02
C GLY A 244 -21.43 21.64 -3.51
N LEU A 245 -21.35 22.90 -3.05
CA LEU A 245 -20.26 23.83 -3.38
C LEU A 245 -18.97 23.38 -2.69
N ASP A 246 -19.03 23.10 -1.40
CA ASP A 246 -17.91 22.61 -0.61
C ASP A 246 -17.92 21.08 -0.51
N ASN A 247 -16.74 20.49 -0.33
CA ASN A 247 -16.58 19.08 -0.01
C ASN A 247 -16.31 18.95 1.50
N ASN A 248 -16.97 17.98 2.14
CA ASN A 248 -16.56 17.54 3.48
C ASN A 248 -15.38 16.58 3.34
N TYR A 249 -14.56 16.49 4.38
CA TYR A 249 -13.41 15.60 4.41
C TYR A 249 -13.40 14.76 5.69
N GLN A 250 -12.81 13.57 5.59
CA GLN A 250 -12.50 12.71 6.72
C GLN A 250 -11.03 12.31 6.67
N SER A 251 -10.32 12.53 7.77
CA SER A 251 -8.92 12.11 7.90
C SER A 251 -8.84 10.63 8.24
N ILE A 252 -8.12 9.85 7.43
CA ILE A 252 -7.81 8.43 7.64
C ILE A 252 -6.30 8.28 7.50
N LEU A 253 -5.62 7.76 8.54
CA LEU A 253 -4.15 7.65 8.59
C LEU A 253 -3.41 8.96 8.22
N GLY A 254 -4.00 10.12 8.57
CA GLY A 254 -3.46 11.45 8.27
C GLY A 254 -3.70 11.95 6.84
N ILE A 255 -4.49 11.24 6.04
CA ILE A 255 -4.88 11.62 4.68
C ILE A 255 -6.35 12.04 4.67
N ASP A 256 -6.63 13.23 4.14
CA ASP A 256 -8.00 13.74 4.02
C ASP A 256 -8.69 13.19 2.77
N VAL A 257 -9.79 12.48 2.98
CA VAL A 257 -10.60 11.85 1.93
C VAL A 257 -11.94 12.57 1.82
N VAL A 258 -12.44 12.79 0.60
CA VAL A 258 -13.76 13.40 0.41
C VAL A 258 -14.84 12.55 1.07
N ARG A 259 -15.70 13.19 1.85
CA ARG A 259 -16.80 12.56 2.58
C ARG A 259 -18.15 13.06 2.11
N PHE A 260 -19.08 12.15 1.91
CA PHE A 260 -20.51 12.44 1.74
C PHE A 260 -21.30 11.86 2.92
N ASP A 261 -22.14 12.68 3.55
CA ASP A 261 -23.11 12.23 4.54
C ASP A 261 -24.46 12.03 3.86
N ILE A 262 -24.91 10.78 3.76
CA ILE A 262 -26.12 10.40 3.04
C ILE A 262 -27.15 9.86 4.04
N PRO A 263 -28.29 10.53 4.21
CA PRO A 263 -29.30 10.06 5.13
C PRO A 263 -30.12 8.91 4.52
N VAL A 264 -30.37 7.89 5.33
CA VAL A 264 -31.18 6.74 4.98
C VAL A 264 -32.63 6.97 5.44
N LYS A 265 -33.57 6.84 4.51
CA LYS A 265 -35.01 6.97 4.76
C LYS A 265 -35.80 5.94 3.94
N PRO A 266 -36.84 5.31 4.49
CA PRO A 266 -37.72 4.44 3.71
C PRO A 266 -38.23 5.12 2.43
N GLY A 267 -38.21 4.38 1.31
CA GLY A 267 -38.59 4.89 -0.02
C GLY A 267 -37.49 5.66 -0.76
N ARG A 268 -36.32 5.88 -0.14
CA ARG A 268 -35.16 6.49 -0.79
C ARG A 268 -34.20 5.40 -1.28
N HIS A 269 -33.80 5.47 -2.55
CA HIS A 269 -32.88 4.50 -3.15
C HIS A 269 -31.43 4.89 -2.80
N THR A 270 -30.95 4.47 -1.63
CA THR A 270 -29.62 4.84 -1.10
C THR A 270 -28.50 4.49 -2.08
N ALA A 271 -28.52 3.30 -2.67
CA ALA A 271 -27.53 2.86 -3.66
C ALA A 271 -27.39 3.83 -4.85
N LEU A 272 -28.51 4.27 -5.42
CA LEU A 272 -28.52 5.24 -6.52
C LEU A 272 -27.87 6.57 -6.11
N ILE A 273 -28.10 7.03 -4.89
CA ILE A 273 -27.56 8.30 -4.40
C ILE A 273 -26.05 8.19 -4.18
N ILE A 274 -25.58 7.06 -3.65
CA ILE A 274 -24.15 6.77 -3.56
C ILE A 274 -23.53 6.81 -4.94
N GLU A 275 -24.13 6.14 -5.94
CA GLU A 275 -23.63 6.14 -7.31
C GLU A 275 -23.56 7.56 -7.91
N VAL A 276 -24.60 8.37 -7.70
CA VAL A 276 -24.62 9.78 -8.13
C VAL A 276 -23.55 10.61 -7.41
N ALA A 277 -23.35 10.41 -6.10
CA ALA A 277 -22.31 11.10 -5.32
C ALA A 277 -20.91 10.75 -5.85
N THR A 278 -20.65 9.48 -6.13
CA THR A 278 -19.41 8.98 -6.74
C THR A 278 -19.16 9.59 -8.12
N LYS A 279 -20.19 9.64 -8.99
CA LYS A 279 -20.08 10.29 -10.30
C LYS A 279 -19.85 11.80 -10.19
N ASN A 280 -20.48 12.45 -9.22
CA ASN A 280 -20.28 13.88 -8.96
C ASN A 280 -18.86 14.17 -8.46
N TYR A 281 -18.33 13.34 -7.57
CA TYR A 281 -16.91 13.38 -7.17
C TYR A 281 -16.00 13.29 -8.41
N LYS A 282 -16.24 12.33 -9.30
CA LYS A 282 -15.44 12.19 -10.53
C LYS A 282 -15.52 13.41 -11.44
N GLN A 283 -16.70 14.02 -11.58
CA GLN A 283 -16.85 15.24 -12.37
C GLN A 283 -16.01 16.39 -11.81
N LYS A 284 -16.05 16.60 -10.48
CA LYS A 284 -15.25 17.62 -9.80
C LYS A 284 -13.75 17.37 -9.97
N GLU A 285 -13.31 16.11 -9.83
CA GLU A 285 -11.91 15.72 -10.05
C GLU A 285 -11.48 15.99 -11.51
N LEU A 286 -12.37 15.76 -12.49
CA LEU A 286 -12.15 16.10 -13.90
C LEU A 286 -12.27 17.61 -14.20
N GLY A 287 -12.46 18.46 -13.19
CA GLY A 287 -12.47 19.92 -13.30
C GLY A 287 -13.85 20.52 -13.62
N TYR A 288 -14.93 19.76 -13.53
CA TYR A 288 -16.30 20.27 -13.71
C TYR A 288 -17.10 20.23 -12.41
N ASN A 289 -17.47 21.41 -11.89
CA ASN A 289 -18.34 21.54 -10.73
C ASN A 289 -19.77 21.94 -11.16
N PRO A 290 -20.76 21.03 -11.09
CA PRO A 290 -22.15 21.34 -11.47
C PRO A 290 -22.77 22.49 -10.66
N ALA A 291 -22.39 22.63 -9.40
CA ALA A 291 -22.91 23.67 -8.50
C ALA A 291 -22.46 25.07 -8.95
N GLU A 292 -21.18 25.21 -9.27
CA GLU A 292 -20.62 26.45 -9.83
C GLU A 292 -21.21 26.74 -11.22
N ALA A 293 -21.34 25.73 -12.08
CA ALA A 293 -21.93 25.90 -13.40
C ALA A 293 -23.37 26.42 -13.32
N LEU A 294 -24.18 25.91 -12.37
CA LEU A 294 -25.54 26.38 -12.14
C LEU A 294 -25.54 27.80 -11.54
N ASN A 295 -24.69 28.06 -10.55
CA ASN A 295 -24.58 29.39 -9.93
C ASN A 295 -24.21 30.47 -10.95
N ASN A 296 -23.24 30.17 -11.84
CA ASN A 296 -22.84 31.07 -12.92
C ASN A 296 -23.99 31.36 -13.89
N ARG A 297 -24.82 30.35 -14.23
CA ARG A 297 -26.02 30.56 -15.07
C ARG A 297 -27.05 31.46 -14.39
N LEU A 298 -27.30 31.26 -13.09
CA LEU A 298 -28.23 32.06 -12.32
C LEU A 298 -27.78 33.52 -12.21
N MET A 299 -26.48 33.76 -12.02
CA MET A 299 -25.92 35.11 -11.96
C MET A 299 -25.94 35.82 -13.32
N ASN A 300 -25.67 35.10 -14.42
CA ASN A 300 -25.71 35.66 -15.77
C ASN A 300 -27.12 35.99 -16.26
N ASN A 301 -28.14 35.25 -15.83
CA ASN A 301 -29.56 35.52 -16.15
C ASN A 301 -30.20 36.63 -15.30
N ARG A 302 -29.47 37.22 -14.34
CA ARG A 302 -29.91 38.35 -13.51
C ARG A 302 -29.45 39.72 -14.04
N ARG A 303 -28.77 39.75 -15.19
CA ARG A 303 -28.43 40.97 -15.95
C ARG A 303 -29.37 41.13 -17.12
#